data_AF-A0A8J3ZA85-F1
#
_entry.id   AF-A0A8J3ZA85-F1
#
_cell.length_a   1.000
_cell.length_b   1.000
_cell.length_c   1.000
_cell.angle_alpha   90.00
_cell.angle_beta   90.00
_cell.angle_gamma   90.00
#
_symmetry.space_group_name_H-M   'P 1'
#
loop_
_entity.id
_entity.type
_entity.pdbx_description
1 polymer ?
#
loop_
_entity_poly.entity_id
_entity_poly.type
_entity_poly.pdbx_seq_one_letter_code
_entity_poly.pdbx_strand_id
1 'polypeptide(L)'
;MVRLLIVGDVGGCADQLQRVVLPALDDPDTVVIQVGDLIDRGPDSAGVLAIVREHLPTGRWIQLIGNHEAQYLGIEPFWPDRIADADADLLRRWWLTDRLRVACAVRAADGEEFLVTHAGLTVDAWRDLDEPVTATTAADLLNTRPEPLLWHDQGPLWAEAGPHLYGSWLDAPVGPPFGQIHGHSTIVSYQRRAWACPERIRARSTVDWDSRHTTTRISGARFIAIDPKHGRTGASGWAPLILDDAMLLT
;
A
#
# COMPACT_ATOMS: atom_id res chain seq x y z
N MET A 1 -7.56 -6.91 -21.31
CA MET A 1 -6.45 -6.30 -20.55
C MET A 1 -7.11 -5.42 -19.49
N VAL A 2 -6.56 -5.36 -18.28
CA VAL A 2 -7.25 -4.82 -17.10
C VAL A 2 -6.68 -3.43 -16.78
N ARG A 3 -7.55 -2.51 -16.36
CA ARG A 3 -7.14 -1.23 -15.78
C ARG A 3 -6.99 -1.43 -14.26
N LEU A 4 -5.78 -1.28 -13.73
CA LEU A 4 -5.56 -1.35 -12.28
C LEU A 4 -5.59 0.05 -11.67
N LEU A 5 -6.52 0.25 -10.73
CA LEU A 5 -6.64 1.46 -9.92
C LEU A 5 -6.06 1.19 -8.53
N ILE A 6 -4.84 1.65 -8.27
CA ILE A 6 -4.12 1.39 -7.02
C ILE A 6 -4.25 2.61 -6.09
N VAL A 7 -4.86 2.38 -4.94
CA VAL A 7 -5.26 3.42 -3.97
C VAL A 7 -4.42 3.29 -2.70
N GLY A 8 -3.77 4.39 -2.33
CA GLY A 8 -2.99 4.54 -1.09
C GLY A 8 -3.82 4.54 0.19
N ASP A 9 -3.18 4.95 1.29
CA ASP A 9 -3.79 5.13 2.61
C ASP A 9 -5.03 6.04 2.56
N VAL A 10 -6.14 5.58 3.12
CA VAL A 10 -7.40 6.33 3.18
C VAL A 10 -7.57 6.99 4.54
N GLY A 11 -7.30 6.26 5.62
CA GLY A 11 -7.34 6.74 6.99
C GLY A 11 -8.68 7.40 7.32
N GLY A 12 -9.79 6.66 7.20
CA GLY A 12 -11.12 7.14 7.60
C GLY A 12 -11.71 8.26 6.75
N CYS A 13 -11.11 8.58 5.60
CA CYS A 13 -11.61 9.62 4.70
C CYS A 13 -12.54 9.03 3.61
N ALA A 14 -13.75 8.60 3.99
CA ALA A 14 -14.72 7.94 3.10
C ALA A 14 -15.00 8.73 1.80
N ASP A 15 -15.23 10.04 1.91
CA ASP A 15 -15.48 10.91 0.74
C ASP A 15 -14.32 10.88 -0.27
N GLN A 16 -13.08 10.82 0.22
CA GLN A 16 -11.88 10.79 -0.63
C GLN A 16 -11.81 9.47 -1.39
N LEU A 17 -12.05 8.35 -0.71
CA LEU A 17 -12.08 7.04 -1.34
C LEU A 17 -13.20 6.96 -2.38
N GLN A 18 -14.42 7.34 -1.99
CA GLN A 18 -15.60 7.30 -2.85
C GLN A 18 -15.38 8.09 -4.15
N ARG A 19 -14.81 9.30 -4.03
CA ARG A 19 -14.56 10.19 -5.17
C ARG A 19 -13.66 9.55 -6.25
N VAL A 20 -12.72 8.70 -5.87
CA VAL A 20 -11.78 8.11 -6.83
C VAL A 20 -12.19 6.72 -7.30
N VAL A 21 -12.88 5.93 -6.47
CA VAL A 21 -13.21 4.54 -6.83
C VAL A 21 -14.53 4.41 -7.58
N LEU A 22 -15.59 5.14 -7.19
CA LEU A 22 -16.90 4.94 -7.80
C LEU A 22 -16.91 5.23 -9.31
N PRO A 23 -16.34 6.35 -9.80
CA PRO A 23 -16.32 6.61 -11.25
C PRO A 23 -15.49 5.58 -12.02
N ALA A 24 -14.48 4.98 -11.37
CA ALA A 24 -13.62 3.99 -12.01
C ALA A 24 -14.29 2.60 -12.09
N LEU A 25 -15.18 2.29 -11.14
CA LEU A 25 -15.88 1.01 -11.08
C LEU A 25 -17.04 0.89 -12.07
N ASP A 26 -17.46 2.00 -12.69
CA ASP A 26 -18.35 2.02 -13.86
C ASP A 26 -17.75 1.28 -15.06
N ASP A 27 -16.42 1.22 -15.15
CA ASP A 27 -15.71 0.39 -16.13
C ASP A 27 -15.60 -1.06 -15.61
N PRO A 28 -16.21 -2.05 -16.29
CA PRO A 28 -16.15 -3.45 -15.87
C PRO A 28 -14.73 -4.03 -15.89
N ASP A 29 -13.81 -3.47 -16.68
CA ASP A 29 -12.42 -3.91 -16.79
C ASP A 29 -11.49 -3.27 -15.76
N THR A 30 -12.03 -2.44 -14.85
CA THR A 30 -11.27 -1.88 -13.73
C THR A 30 -11.23 -2.83 -12.53
N VAL A 31 -10.03 -3.03 -11.98
CA VAL A 31 -9.81 -3.65 -10.67
C VAL A 31 -9.16 -2.64 -9.74
N VAL A 32 -9.74 -2.50 -8.55
CA VAL A 32 -9.21 -1.63 -7.48
C VAL A 32 -8.27 -2.44 -6.59
N ILE A 33 -7.10 -1.89 -6.28
CA ILE A 33 -6.16 -2.43 -5.28
C ILE A 33 -5.99 -1.35 -4.21
N GLN A 34 -6.48 -1.58 -2.99
CA GLN A 34 -6.29 -0.64 -1.87
C GLN A 34 -5.20 -1.17 -0.93
N VAL A 35 -4.19 -0.36 -0.64
CA VAL A 35 -2.92 -0.81 -0.02
C VAL A 35 -2.90 -0.81 1.52
N GLY A 36 -4.04 -0.82 2.19
CA GLY A 36 -4.14 -0.80 3.66
C GLY A 36 -4.34 0.60 4.25
N ASP A 37 -4.48 0.69 5.57
CA ASP A 37 -4.82 1.91 6.31
C ASP A 37 -6.14 2.52 5.81
N LEU A 38 -7.21 1.72 5.88
CA LEU A 38 -8.57 2.15 5.63
C LEU A 38 -9.11 3.04 6.75
N ILE A 39 -8.74 2.74 7.99
CA ILE A 39 -9.37 3.28 9.21
C ILE A 39 -8.47 4.27 9.97
N ASP A 40 -9.01 4.79 11.06
CA ASP A 40 -8.41 5.78 11.96
C ASP A 40 -8.17 7.13 11.26
N ARG A 41 -7.35 8.01 11.85
CA ARG A 41 -6.96 9.37 11.39
C ARG A 41 -8.12 10.31 11.03
N GLY A 42 -8.84 10.02 9.95
CA GLY A 42 -9.99 10.76 9.43
C GLY A 42 -11.29 10.50 10.19
N PRO A 43 -12.37 11.16 9.74
CA PRO A 43 -13.59 11.27 10.53
C PRO A 43 -14.55 10.07 10.41
N ASP A 44 -14.40 9.22 9.38
CA ASP A 44 -15.41 8.23 9.01
C ASP A 44 -14.80 6.89 8.58
N SER A 45 -14.22 6.16 9.54
CA SER A 45 -13.74 4.79 9.32
C SER A 45 -14.86 3.83 8.91
N ALA A 46 -16.05 3.98 9.49
CA ALA A 46 -17.20 3.13 9.19
C ALA A 46 -17.66 3.28 7.73
N GLY A 47 -17.70 4.52 7.21
CA GLY A 47 -18.01 4.80 5.81
C GLY A 47 -16.99 4.20 4.84
N VAL A 48 -15.69 4.28 5.17
CA VAL A 48 -14.64 3.61 4.37
C VAL A 48 -14.88 2.09 4.32
N LEU A 49 -15.09 1.47 5.48
CA LEU A 49 -15.33 0.02 5.55
C LEU A 49 -16.62 -0.39 4.84
N ALA A 50 -17.66 0.45 4.86
CA ALA A 50 -18.90 0.21 4.14
C ALA A 50 -18.68 0.18 2.61
N ILE A 51 -17.92 1.13 2.06
CA ILE A 51 -17.55 1.17 0.64
C ILE A 51 -16.81 -0.11 0.25
N VAL A 52 -15.78 -0.49 1.01
CA VAL A 52 -15.00 -1.70 0.71
C VAL A 52 -15.89 -2.94 0.79
N ARG A 53 -16.70 -3.07 1.85
CA ARG A 53 -17.62 -4.20 2.06
C ARG A 53 -18.57 -4.43 0.88
N GLU A 54 -19.06 -3.36 0.28
CA GLU A 54 -19.97 -3.42 -0.87
C GLU A 54 -19.28 -3.99 -2.12
N HIS A 55 -18.00 -3.64 -2.33
CA HIS A 55 -17.29 -3.95 -3.57
C HIS A 55 -16.42 -5.21 -3.49
N LEU A 56 -15.96 -5.59 -2.30
CA LEU A 56 -15.11 -6.76 -2.07
C LEU A 56 -15.67 -8.08 -2.63
N PRO A 57 -16.99 -8.36 -2.59
CA PRO A 57 -17.57 -9.57 -3.15
C PRO A 57 -17.54 -9.63 -4.69
N THR A 58 -17.39 -8.48 -5.37
CA THR A 58 -17.45 -8.40 -6.85
C THR A 58 -16.26 -9.05 -7.55
N GLY A 59 -15.17 -9.33 -6.82
CA GLY A 59 -13.91 -9.81 -7.39
C GLY A 59 -13.09 -8.72 -8.10
N ARG A 60 -13.60 -7.49 -8.18
CA ARG A 60 -12.91 -6.32 -8.75
C ARG A 60 -12.25 -5.42 -7.71
N TRP A 61 -12.08 -5.93 -6.49
CA TRP A 61 -11.43 -5.24 -5.38
C TRP A 61 -10.46 -6.17 -4.66
N ILE A 62 -9.19 -5.76 -4.59
CA ILE A 62 -8.14 -6.39 -3.80
C ILE A 62 -7.86 -5.48 -2.61
N GLN A 63 -8.11 -5.98 -1.41
CA GLN A 63 -7.90 -5.25 -0.17
C GLN A 63 -6.65 -5.75 0.54
N LEU A 64 -5.64 -4.89 0.68
CA LEU A 64 -4.44 -5.19 1.46
C LEU A 64 -4.60 -4.68 2.91
N ILE A 65 -3.85 -5.27 3.83
CA ILE A 65 -3.76 -4.87 5.22
C ILE A 65 -2.75 -3.74 5.41
N GLY A 66 -3.10 -2.72 6.20
CA GLY A 66 -2.15 -1.76 6.76
C GLY A 66 -1.89 -2.02 8.25
N ASN A 67 -0.99 -1.26 8.84
CA ASN A 67 -0.72 -1.40 10.27
C ASN A 67 -1.91 -0.98 11.13
N HIS A 68 -2.74 -0.04 10.66
CA HIS A 68 -3.95 0.36 11.37
C HIS A 68 -5.01 -0.76 11.45
N GLU A 69 -5.13 -1.63 10.45
CA GLU A 69 -6.00 -2.81 10.58
C GLU A 69 -5.36 -3.90 11.46
N ALA A 70 -4.03 -4.05 11.40
CA ALA A 70 -3.30 -5.06 12.16
C ALA A 70 -3.55 -4.99 13.68
N GLN A 71 -3.76 -3.80 14.23
CA GLN A 71 -4.05 -3.60 15.67
C GLN A 71 -5.34 -4.26 16.16
N TYR A 72 -6.22 -4.68 15.25
CA TYR A 72 -7.42 -5.44 15.57
C TYR A 72 -7.28 -6.96 15.35
N LEU A 73 -6.10 -7.40 14.89
CA LEU A 73 -5.81 -8.75 14.41
C LEU A 73 -4.71 -9.49 15.20
N GLY A 74 -4.13 -8.87 16.24
CA GLY A 74 -3.22 -9.58 17.14
C GLY A 74 -2.02 -8.79 17.67
N ILE A 75 -1.82 -7.55 17.22
CA ILE A 75 -0.77 -6.67 17.76
C ILE A 75 -1.33 -5.75 18.85
N GLU A 76 -0.42 -5.20 19.66
CA GLU A 76 -0.76 -4.18 20.65
C GLU A 76 -1.32 -2.91 19.97
N PRO A 77 -2.45 -2.36 20.44
CA PRO A 77 -2.97 -1.09 19.93
C PRO A 77 -1.96 0.05 20.07
N PHE A 78 -1.70 0.73 18.97
CA PHE A 78 -0.82 1.92 18.94
C PHE A 78 -1.57 3.20 18.60
N TRP A 79 -2.78 3.10 18.03
CA TRP A 79 -3.63 4.25 17.77
C TRP A 79 -4.54 4.54 18.97
N PRO A 80 -4.66 5.79 19.42
CA PRO A 80 -5.42 6.10 20.63
C PRO A 80 -6.94 5.99 20.45
N ASP A 81 -7.43 6.31 19.26
CA ASP A 81 -8.86 6.28 18.95
C ASP A 81 -9.26 4.87 18.51
N ARG A 82 -10.32 4.32 19.08
CA ARG A 82 -10.83 3.00 18.71
C ARG A 82 -12.01 3.11 17.77
N ILE A 83 -12.02 2.29 16.72
CA ILE A 83 -13.22 2.07 15.91
C ILE A 83 -14.29 1.31 16.71
N ALA A 84 -15.52 1.28 16.18
CA ALA A 84 -16.60 0.51 16.78
C ALA A 84 -16.30 -1.00 16.76
N ASP A 85 -16.76 -1.75 17.78
CA ASP A 85 -16.51 -3.19 17.86
C ASP A 85 -17.02 -3.95 16.62
N ALA A 86 -18.15 -3.52 16.04
CA ALA A 86 -18.70 -4.10 14.83
C ALA A 86 -17.77 -3.98 13.60
N ASP A 87 -17.00 -2.88 13.53
CA ASP A 87 -16.02 -2.61 12.48
C ASP A 87 -14.74 -3.42 12.71
N ALA A 88 -14.28 -3.51 13.97
CA ALA A 88 -13.17 -4.39 14.34
C ALA A 88 -13.49 -5.87 14.02
N ASP A 89 -14.72 -6.30 14.31
CA ASP A 89 -15.18 -7.65 13.95
C ASP A 89 -15.29 -7.86 12.44
N LEU A 90 -15.60 -6.81 11.67
CA LEU A 90 -15.58 -6.88 10.21
C LEU A 90 -14.16 -7.12 9.68
N LEU A 91 -13.17 -6.39 10.19
CA LEU A 91 -11.76 -6.59 9.81
C LEU A 91 -11.28 -8.00 10.17
N ARG A 92 -11.61 -8.49 11.37
CA ARG A 92 -11.31 -9.88 11.78
C ARG A 92 -11.94 -10.90 10.83
N ARG A 93 -13.20 -10.69 10.42
CA ARG A 93 -13.86 -11.56 9.44
C ARG A 93 -13.14 -11.53 8.09
N TRP A 94 -12.74 -10.35 7.59
CA TRP A 94 -12.00 -10.28 6.33
C TRP A 94 -10.65 -10.99 6.39
N TRP A 95 -9.93 -10.86 7.52
CA TRP A 95 -8.70 -11.59 7.76
C TRP A 95 -8.91 -13.10 7.80
N LEU A 96 -9.91 -13.58 8.54
CA LEU A 96 -10.19 -15.01 8.67
C LEU A 96 -10.76 -15.66 7.40
N THR A 97 -11.22 -14.85 6.43
CA THR A 97 -11.81 -15.33 5.16
C THR A 97 -10.98 -14.98 3.93
N ASP A 98 -9.71 -14.63 4.11
CA ASP A 98 -8.74 -14.30 3.05
C ASP A 98 -9.16 -13.14 2.13
N ARG A 99 -10.07 -12.30 2.63
CA ARG A 99 -10.52 -11.07 1.96
C ARG A 99 -9.63 -9.88 2.25
N LEU A 100 -8.85 -9.94 3.33
CA LEU A 100 -7.80 -9.00 3.66
C LEU A 100 -6.44 -9.69 3.45
N ARG A 101 -5.68 -9.23 2.45
CA ARG A 101 -4.41 -9.83 2.02
C ARG A 101 -3.21 -9.01 2.51
N VAL A 102 -2.02 -9.58 2.55
CA VAL A 102 -0.79 -8.84 2.89
C VAL A 102 -0.22 -8.16 1.66
N ALA A 103 -0.27 -8.85 0.52
CA ALA A 103 0.34 -8.39 -0.72
C ALA A 103 -0.46 -8.84 -1.95
N CYS A 104 -0.18 -8.21 -3.07
CA CYS A 104 -0.47 -8.74 -4.40
C CYS A 104 0.70 -8.44 -5.34
N ALA A 105 0.75 -9.11 -6.47
CA ALA A 105 1.73 -8.82 -7.51
C ALA A 105 1.05 -8.40 -8.80
N VAL A 106 1.61 -7.41 -9.48
CA VAL A 106 1.09 -6.88 -10.74
C VAL A 106 2.20 -6.77 -11.76
N ARG A 107 1.86 -6.84 -13.05
CA ARG A 107 2.77 -6.56 -14.15
C ARG A 107 2.22 -5.42 -14.98
N ALA A 108 3.02 -4.35 -15.11
CA ALA A 108 2.67 -3.19 -15.92
C ALA A 108 2.81 -3.49 -17.42
N ALA A 109 2.26 -2.60 -18.26
CA ALA A 109 2.30 -2.73 -19.72
C ALA A 109 3.73 -2.76 -20.31
N ASP A 110 4.69 -2.14 -19.63
CA ASP A 110 6.11 -2.18 -20.01
C ASP A 110 6.83 -3.49 -19.60
N GLY A 111 6.12 -4.41 -18.95
CA GLY A 111 6.61 -5.70 -18.51
C GLY A 111 7.25 -5.70 -17.12
N GLU A 112 7.39 -4.55 -16.45
CA GLU A 112 7.91 -4.51 -15.08
C GLU A 112 6.91 -5.12 -14.10
N GLU A 113 7.41 -5.99 -13.23
CA GLU A 113 6.64 -6.58 -12.15
C GLU A 113 6.79 -5.76 -10.87
N PHE A 114 5.67 -5.58 -10.17
CA PHE A 114 5.60 -4.86 -8.91
C PHE A 114 5.03 -5.76 -7.84
N LEU A 115 5.73 -5.83 -6.71
CA LEU A 115 5.14 -6.23 -5.45
C LEU A 115 4.36 -5.04 -4.88
N VAL A 116 3.08 -5.25 -4.56
CA VAL A 116 2.24 -4.23 -3.93
C VAL A 116 2.01 -4.62 -2.48
N THR A 117 2.45 -3.77 -1.55
CA THR A 117 2.26 -3.94 -0.10
C THR A 117 1.92 -2.61 0.55
N HIS A 118 1.59 -2.62 1.84
CA HIS A 118 1.33 -1.38 2.56
C HIS A 118 2.59 -0.50 2.70
N ALA A 119 3.71 -1.05 3.17
CA ALA A 119 4.91 -0.28 3.49
C ALA A 119 6.17 -0.62 2.65
N GLY A 120 6.03 -1.52 1.67
CA GLY A 120 7.16 -2.05 0.89
C GLY A 120 7.79 -3.31 1.51
N LEU A 121 8.84 -3.82 0.90
CA LEU A 121 9.62 -4.98 1.36
C LEU A 121 11.08 -4.56 1.48
N THR A 122 11.56 -4.45 2.73
CA THR A 122 12.96 -4.14 3.06
C THR A 122 13.88 -5.31 2.73
N VAL A 123 15.20 -5.08 2.70
CA VAL A 123 16.18 -6.14 2.42
C VAL A 123 16.13 -7.26 3.46
N ASP A 124 15.98 -6.92 4.74
CA ASP A 124 15.92 -7.92 5.81
C ASP A 124 14.63 -8.74 5.72
N ALA A 125 13.48 -8.10 5.49
CA ALA A 125 12.23 -8.82 5.25
C ALA A 125 12.29 -9.68 3.97
N TRP A 126 12.96 -9.22 2.91
CA TRP A 126 13.17 -10.00 1.70
C TRP A 126 14.04 -11.25 1.95
N ARG A 127 15.08 -11.14 2.78
CA ARG A 127 15.91 -12.28 3.20
C ARG A 127 15.16 -13.27 4.08
N ASP A 128 14.34 -12.77 5.00
CA ASP A 128 13.49 -13.59 5.86
C ASP A 128 12.43 -14.39 5.06
N LEU A 129 12.08 -13.92 3.86
CA LEU A 129 11.24 -14.63 2.88
C LEU A 129 12.03 -15.58 1.96
N ASP A 130 13.30 -15.87 2.26
CA ASP A 130 14.18 -16.70 1.44
C ASP A 130 14.45 -16.11 0.04
N GLU A 131 14.66 -14.80 0.00
CA GLU A 131 15.17 -14.05 -1.16
C GLU A 131 14.39 -14.28 -2.47
N PRO A 132 13.05 -14.11 -2.49
CA PRO A 132 12.24 -14.39 -3.68
C PRO A 132 12.65 -13.52 -4.85
N VAL A 133 12.74 -14.12 -6.04
CA VAL A 133 13.20 -13.47 -7.28
C VAL A 133 12.08 -12.90 -8.15
N THR A 134 10.81 -13.15 -7.82
CA THR A 134 9.65 -12.59 -8.53
C THR A 134 8.69 -11.92 -7.55
N ALA A 135 7.96 -10.91 -8.04
CA ALA A 135 6.95 -10.23 -7.23
C ALA A 135 5.84 -11.18 -6.81
N THR A 136 5.44 -12.12 -7.69
CA THR A 136 4.42 -13.14 -7.40
C THR A 136 4.84 -14.04 -6.26
N THR A 137 6.05 -14.61 -6.30
CA THR A 137 6.54 -15.47 -5.20
C THR A 137 6.60 -14.71 -3.88
N ALA A 138 7.08 -13.46 -3.90
CA ALA A 138 7.10 -12.63 -2.70
C ALA A 138 5.69 -12.36 -2.15
N ALA A 139 4.72 -12.05 -3.02
CA ALA A 139 3.34 -11.83 -2.62
C ALA A 139 2.69 -13.10 -2.04
N ASP A 140 2.91 -14.27 -2.66
CA ASP A 140 2.38 -15.55 -2.19
C ASP A 140 2.93 -15.90 -0.80
N LEU A 141 4.24 -15.73 -0.59
CA LEU A 141 4.89 -15.96 0.71
C LEU A 141 4.39 -14.99 1.79
N LEU A 142 4.21 -13.71 1.45
CA LEU A 142 3.63 -12.74 2.38
C LEU A 142 2.18 -13.11 2.75
N ASN A 143 1.42 -13.64 1.80
CA ASN A 143 0.04 -14.07 2.01
C ASN A 143 -0.08 -15.39 2.79
N THR A 144 1.02 -16.12 3.06
CA THR A 144 1.03 -17.18 4.10
C THR A 144 1.05 -16.63 5.52
N ARG A 145 1.13 -15.30 5.67
CA ARG A 145 1.09 -14.56 6.94
C ARG A 145 2.22 -14.96 7.91
N PRO A 146 3.49 -14.76 7.53
CA PRO A 146 4.61 -14.97 8.45
C PRO A 146 4.59 -13.89 9.56
N GLU A 147 3.77 -14.11 10.58
CA GLU A 147 3.47 -13.15 11.66
C GLU A 147 4.70 -12.43 12.23
N PRO A 148 5.81 -13.12 12.60
CA PRO A 148 7.00 -12.44 13.10
C PRO A 148 7.55 -11.36 12.15
N LEU A 149 7.47 -11.61 10.83
CA LEU A 149 7.89 -10.66 9.79
C LEU A 149 6.86 -9.53 9.62
N LEU A 150 5.56 -9.84 9.65
CA LEU A 150 4.50 -8.84 9.48
C LEU A 150 4.47 -7.80 10.60
N TRP A 151 4.75 -8.23 11.83
CA TRP A 151 4.68 -7.39 13.02
C TRP A 151 6.00 -6.69 13.36
N HIS A 152 7.06 -6.95 12.59
CA HIS A 152 8.34 -6.26 12.73
C HIS A 152 8.21 -4.78 12.31
N ASP A 153 8.87 -3.87 13.04
CA ASP A 153 8.80 -2.42 12.82
C ASP A 153 9.39 -1.94 11.47
N GLN A 154 10.22 -2.78 10.85
CA GLN A 154 10.74 -2.62 9.49
C GLN A 154 10.15 -3.64 8.51
N GLY A 155 9.07 -4.31 8.92
CA GLY A 155 8.31 -5.25 8.11
C GLY A 155 7.38 -4.56 7.10
N PRO A 156 6.66 -5.35 6.29
CA PRO A 156 5.89 -4.85 5.15
C PRO A 156 4.64 -4.03 5.51
N LEU A 157 4.32 -3.91 6.80
CA LEU A 157 3.25 -3.06 7.31
C LEU A 157 3.77 -1.79 8.01
N TRP A 158 5.09 -1.65 8.23
CA TRP A 158 5.64 -0.63 9.14
C TRP A 158 6.85 0.13 8.59
N ALA A 159 7.52 -0.42 7.59
CA ALA A 159 8.75 0.18 7.07
C ALA A 159 8.53 1.62 6.56
N GLU A 160 9.27 2.57 7.13
CA GLU A 160 9.35 3.91 6.57
C GLU A 160 10.09 3.92 5.24
N ALA A 161 9.50 4.59 4.24
CA ALA A 161 9.97 4.63 2.86
C ALA A 161 11.43 5.10 2.77
N GLY A 162 11.78 6.16 3.49
CA GLY A 162 13.12 6.74 3.46
C GLY A 162 14.18 5.87 4.13
N PRO A 163 14.20 5.79 5.47
CA PRO A 163 15.28 5.17 6.21
C PRO A 163 15.28 3.64 6.13
N HIS A 164 14.11 2.98 6.10
CA HIS A 164 14.02 1.53 6.16
C HIS A 164 13.95 0.91 4.76
N LEU A 165 12.97 1.32 3.94
CA LEU A 165 12.77 0.72 2.63
C LEU A 165 13.88 1.09 1.65
N TYR A 166 13.99 2.36 1.27
CA TYR A 166 15.00 2.78 0.30
C TYR A 166 16.40 2.71 0.87
N GLY A 167 16.56 3.03 2.16
CA GLY A 167 17.83 2.94 2.87
C GLY A 167 18.44 1.54 2.79
N SER A 168 17.67 0.50 3.17
CA SER A 168 18.17 -0.87 3.14
C SER A 168 18.60 -1.31 1.74
N TRP A 169 17.80 -1.03 0.70
CA TRP A 169 18.14 -1.39 -0.68
C TRP A 169 19.31 -0.59 -1.27
N LEU A 170 19.49 0.67 -0.87
CA LEU A 170 20.64 1.48 -1.30
C LEU A 170 21.95 1.01 -0.67
N ASP A 171 21.87 0.46 0.54
CA ASP A 171 23.03 0.00 1.30
C ASP A 171 23.35 -1.49 1.04
N ALA A 172 22.44 -2.21 0.37
CA ALA A 172 22.63 -3.62 0.02
C ALA A 172 23.61 -3.83 -1.15
N PRO A 173 24.37 -4.95 -1.13
CA PRO A 173 25.27 -5.31 -2.24
C PRO A 173 24.52 -5.82 -3.48
N VAL A 174 23.22 -6.11 -3.36
CA VAL A 174 22.35 -6.61 -4.42
C VAL A 174 21.19 -5.64 -4.64
N GLY A 175 20.73 -5.54 -5.89
CA GLY A 175 19.54 -4.77 -6.21
C GLY A 175 18.25 -5.53 -5.90
N PRO A 176 17.13 -4.82 -5.70
CA PRO A 176 15.81 -5.45 -5.59
C PRO A 176 15.48 -6.24 -6.87
N PRO A 177 14.93 -7.46 -6.75
CA PRO A 177 14.62 -8.30 -7.92
C PRO A 177 13.39 -7.85 -8.71
N PHE A 178 12.55 -6.97 -8.15
CA PHE A 178 11.33 -6.45 -8.75
C PHE A 178 11.03 -5.03 -8.25
N GLY A 179 10.14 -4.31 -8.94
CA GLY A 179 9.62 -3.02 -8.49
C GLY A 179 8.69 -3.17 -7.28
N GLN A 180 8.43 -2.08 -6.57
CA GLN A 180 7.53 -2.07 -5.43
C GLN A 180 6.56 -0.89 -5.47
N ILE A 181 5.30 -1.12 -5.15
CA ILE A 181 4.27 -0.08 -4.97
C ILE A 181 3.82 -0.12 -3.52
N HIS A 182 3.83 1.01 -2.83
CA HIS A 182 3.53 1.05 -1.41
C HIS A 182 2.83 2.34 -0.97
N GLY A 183 2.09 2.25 0.12
CA GLY A 183 1.55 3.38 0.89
C GLY A 183 2.42 3.71 2.10
N HIS A 184 1.77 3.89 3.26
CA HIS A 184 2.30 4.07 4.61
C HIS A 184 3.08 5.37 4.87
N SER A 185 4.04 5.67 4.00
CA SER A 185 4.95 6.80 4.17
C SER A 185 5.50 7.32 2.84
N THR A 186 6.02 8.54 2.89
CA THR A 186 6.55 9.25 1.73
C THR A 186 7.81 10.01 2.10
N ILE A 187 8.63 10.32 1.11
CA ILE A 187 9.91 11.03 1.24
C ILE A 187 9.80 12.53 0.97
N VAL A 188 8.57 13.06 0.92
CA VAL A 188 8.26 14.46 0.72
C VAL A 188 7.19 14.96 1.69
N SER A 189 7.16 16.25 1.93
CA SER A 189 6.00 16.93 2.50
C SER A 189 5.16 17.52 1.37
N TYR A 190 4.00 16.93 1.08
CA TYR A 190 3.09 17.46 0.05
C TYR A 190 2.55 18.85 0.44
N GLN A 191 2.26 19.08 1.72
CA GLN A 191 1.79 20.38 2.21
C GLN A 191 2.82 21.49 1.96
N ARG A 192 4.11 21.21 2.21
CA ARG A 192 5.19 22.20 2.04
C ARG A 192 5.78 22.18 0.63
N ARG A 193 5.36 21.24 -0.23
CA ARG A 193 5.97 20.94 -1.53
C ARG A 193 7.50 20.83 -1.46
N ALA A 194 7.99 20.09 -0.48
CA ALA A 194 9.42 19.99 -0.16
C ALA A 194 9.87 18.55 0.07
N TRP A 195 11.13 18.25 -0.22
CA TRP A 195 11.75 16.97 0.09
C TRP A 195 11.95 16.80 1.60
N ALA A 196 11.73 15.59 2.10
CA ALA A 196 11.87 15.20 3.49
C ALA A 196 12.78 13.95 3.63
N CYS A 197 13.81 13.87 2.79
CA CYS A 197 14.74 12.75 2.76
C CYS A 197 16.19 13.22 2.50
N PRO A 198 17.19 12.38 2.80
CA PRO A 198 18.59 12.66 2.45
C PRO A 198 18.82 12.79 0.94
N GLU A 199 19.83 13.56 0.55
CA GLU A 199 20.16 13.83 -0.86
C GLU A 199 20.40 12.55 -1.68
N ARG A 200 20.95 11.49 -1.06
CA ARG A 200 21.16 10.20 -1.73
C ARG A 200 19.86 9.56 -2.25
N ILE A 201 18.76 9.76 -1.53
CA ILE A 201 17.44 9.27 -1.95
C ILE A 201 16.86 10.25 -2.96
N ARG A 202 16.83 11.54 -2.63
CA ARG A 202 16.30 12.60 -3.50
C ARG A 202 16.89 12.57 -4.91
N ALA A 203 18.21 12.39 -5.05
CA ALA A 203 18.89 12.35 -6.35
C ALA A 203 18.41 11.21 -7.26
N ARG A 204 17.71 10.21 -6.71
CA ARG A 204 17.15 9.04 -7.41
C ARG A 204 15.63 9.09 -7.49
N SER A 205 15.01 10.15 -7.00
CA SER A 205 13.58 10.25 -6.83
C SER A 205 12.97 11.38 -7.67
N THR A 206 11.77 11.13 -8.15
CA THR A 206 10.88 12.14 -8.74
C THR A 206 9.59 12.22 -7.92
N VAL A 207 8.90 13.35 -8.02
CA VAL A 207 7.64 13.58 -7.31
C VAL A 207 6.62 14.20 -8.27
N ASP A 208 5.44 13.61 -8.30
CA ASP A 208 4.23 14.24 -8.80
C ASP A 208 3.48 14.82 -7.59
N TRP A 209 3.52 16.14 -7.48
CA TRP A 209 2.94 16.85 -6.35
C TRP A 209 1.41 16.86 -6.36
N ASP A 210 0.81 16.74 -7.54
CA ASP A 210 -0.63 16.93 -7.72
C ASP A 210 -1.34 15.59 -7.52
N SER A 211 -0.77 14.50 -8.07
CA SER A 211 -1.21 13.14 -7.78
C SER A 211 -0.78 12.66 -6.40
N ARG A 212 0.24 13.30 -5.81
CA ARG A 212 0.91 12.91 -4.55
C ARG A 212 1.57 11.54 -4.63
N HIS A 213 2.36 11.34 -5.69
CA HIS A 213 3.17 10.14 -5.88
C HIS A 213 4.65 10.49 -5.86
N THR A 214 5.47 9.58 -5.34
CA THR A 214 6.92 9.63 -5.55
C THR A 214 7.38 8.38 -6.25
N THR A 215 8.40 8.50 -7.08
CA THR A 215 9.05 7.35 -7.73
C THR A 215 10.53 7.40 -7.44
N THR A 216 11.08 6.36 -6.82
CA THR A 216 12.50 6.22 -6.53
C THR A 216 13.06 5.06 -7.33
N ARG A 217 14.21 5.25 -8.00
CA ARG A 217 14.88 4.19 -8.77
C ARG A 217 16.10 3.66 -8.02
N ILE A 218 16.13 2.35 -7.76
CA ILE A 218 17.25 1.68 -7.09
C ILE A 218 17.64 0.45 -7.91
N SER A 219 18.89 0.43 -8.41
CA SER A 219 19.45 -0.67 -9.22
C SER A 219 18.56 -1.13 -10.38
N GLY A 220 17.81 -0.20 -10.99
CA GLY A 220 16.91 -0.45 -12.13
C GLY A 220 15.43 -0.61 -11.76
N ALA A 221 15.11 -1.05 -10.55
CA ALA A 221 13.72 -1.21 -10.10
C ALA A 221 13.08 0.12 -9.68
N ARG A 222 11.77 0.26 -9.92
CA ARG A 222 10.98 1.40 -9.45
C ARG A 222 10.31 1.10 -8.11
N PHE A 223 10.42 2.04 -7.19
CA PHE A 223 9.61 2.12 -5.97
C PHE A 223 8.64 3.28 -6.12
N ILE A 224 7.33 3.00 -6.07
CA ILE A 224 6.28 4.00 -6.27
C ILE A 224 5.51 4.15 -4.95
N ALA A 225 5.72 5.27 -4.26
CA ALA A 225 4.97 5.60 -3.06
C ALA A 225 3.67 6.33 -3.44
N ILE A 226 2.53 5.81 -2.98
CA ILE A 226 1.19 6.29 -3.30
C ILE A 226 0.38 6.75 -2.09
N ASP A 227 1.01 6.91 -0.91
CA ASP A 227 0.35 7.47 0.28
C ASP A 227 0.06 8.97 0.07
N PRO A 228 -1.23 9.38 -0.02
CA PRO A 228 -1.60 10.76 -0.26
C PRO A 228 -1.46 11.64 0.99
N LYS A 229 -1.20 11.08 2.17
CA LYS A 229 -1.17 11.77 3.47
C LYS A 229 -2.46 12.55 3.74
N HIS A 230 -3.60 11.86 3.75
CA HIS A 230 -4.93 12.42 4.05
C HIS A 230 -5.03 13.06 5.44
N GLY A 231 -4.35 12.50 6.45
CA GLY A 231 -4.47 12.98 7.82
C GLY A 231 -5.92 12.95 8.31
N ARG A 232 -6.35 14.00 9.04
CA ARG A 232 -7.69 14.04 9.67
C ARG A 232 -8.81 14.55 8.77
N THR A 233 -8.48 15.25 7.69
CA THR A 233 -9.45 16.03 6.89
C THR A 233 -9.37 15.71 5.41
N GLY A 234 -8.61 14.69 5.03
CA GLY A 234 -8.31 14.39 3.64
C GLY A 234 -7.31 15.37 3.00
N ALA A 235 -7.13 15.19 1.69
CA ALA A 235 -6.21 15.97 0.87
C ALA A 235 -7.00 16.81 -0.13
N SER A 236 -6.55 18.06 -0.35
CA SER A 236 -7.17 18.96 -1.32
C SER A 236 -6.98 18.52 -2.78
N GLY A 237 -5.95 17.71 -3.05
CA GLY A 237 -5.66 17.15 -4.36
C GLY A 237 -4.74 15.94 -4.21
N TRP A 238 -5.15 14.83 -4.85
CA TRP A 238 -4.42 13.58 -4.99
C TRP A 238 -5.15 12.71 -6.03
N ALA A 239 -4.47 11.70 -6.56
CA ALA A 239 -5.04 10.73 -7.48
C ALA A 239 -4.56 9.31 -7.12
N PRO A 240 -5.32 8.26 -7.45
CA PRO A 240 -4.81 6.90 -7.41
C PRO A 240 -3.74 6.69 -8.50
N LEU A 241 -2.88 5.69 -8.30
CA LEU A 241 -1.98 5.22 -9.36
C LEU A 241 -2.76 4.36 -10.33
N ILE A 242 -2.67 4.67 -11.62
CA ILE A 242 -3.37 3.96 -12.68
C ILE A 242 -2.35 3.23 -13.53
N LEU A 243 -2.52 1.91 -13.64
CA LEU A 243 -1.77 1.08 -14.59
C LEU A 243 -2.76 0.57 -15.65
N ASP A 244 -2.75 1.19 -16.82
CA ASP A 244 -3.47 0.71 -17.99
C ASP A 244 -2.73 -0.48 -18.61
N ASP A 245 -3.50 -1.38 -19.25
CA ASP A 245 -2.99 -2.60 -19.89
C ASP A 245 -2.12 -3.48 -18.99
N ALA A 246 -2.43 -3.48 -17.68
CA ALA A 246 -1.70 -4.26 -16.68
C ALA A 246 -2.35 -5.63 -16.42
N MET A 247 -1.60 -6.49 -15.74
CA MET A 247 -2.04 -7.82 -15.31
C MET A 247 -1.91 -7.95 -13.79
N LEU A 248 -2.99 -8.37 -13.12
CA LEU A 248 -2.91 -8.90 -11.76
C LEU A 248 -2.36 -10.33 -11.83
N LEU A 249 -1.31 -10.63 -11.05
CA LEU A 249 -0.61 -11.92 -11.09
C LEU A 249 -1.06 -12.88 -9.98
N THR A 250 -1.35 -12.34 -8.78
CA THR A 250 -1.83 -13.07 -7.59
C THR A 250 -2.60 -12.12 -6.67
#